data_AF-A0A1X3RPG5-F1
#
_entry.id   AF-A0A1X3RPG5-F1
#
_cell.length_a   1.000
_cell.length_b   1.000
_cell.length_c   1.000
_cell.angle_alpha   90.00
_cell.angle_beta   90.00
_cell.angle_gamma   90.00
#
_symmetry.space_group_name_H-M   'P 1'
#
loop_
_entity.id
_entity.type
_entity.pdbx_description
1 polymer ?
#
loop_
_entity_poly.entity_id
_entity_poly.type
_entity_poly.pdbx_seq_one_letter_code
_entity_poly.pdbx_strand_id
1 'polypeptide(L)'
;MSMMKKTRLAAVLLAGAGMSVAQAGVNGSGISATAELAFSNATNVSNAITAPNSLTARKNAANNVIATGSIRSSDGLAHAYAVKFSPDIDTSTGGTSMPSAVVSGKNDSANKVTLALNGVASDSSAMPKDGYLIVGLGSTANETVKYSIVMPAGQTVAADTYTVGTVAYTYTA
;
A
#
# COMPACT_ATOMS: atom_id res chain seq x y z
N MET A 1 -8.83 -56.52 10.86
CA MET A 1 -7.48 -56.61 10.22
C MET A 1 -6.67 -55.40 10.66
N SER A 2 -5.70 -55.58 11.56
CA SER A 2 -4.38 -54.93 11.53
C SER A 2 -3.56 -55.50 12.69
N MET A 3 -2.41 -56.08 12.34
CA MET A 3 -1.54 -56.88 13.21
C MET A 3 -0.73 -56.00 14.19
N MET A 4 -0.78 -56.30 15.48
CA MET A 4 0.25 -55.88 16.44
C MET A 4 1.49 -56.78 16.26
N LYS A 5 2.60 -56.20 15.77
CA LYS A 5 3.90 -56.86 15.72
C LYS A 5 4.50 -56.90 17.13
N LYS A 6 4.82 -58.10 17.60
CA LYS A 6 5.47 -58.38 18.90
C LYS A 6 6.95 -57.99 18.82
N THR A 7 7.33 -56.90 19.47
CA THR A 7 8.75 -56.53 19.62
C THR A 7 9.29 -57.24 20.86
N ARG A 8 10.23 -58.17 20.65
CA ARG A 8 10.85 -58.97 21.71
C ARG A 8 11.80 -58.12 22.54
N LEU A 9 11.62 -58.16 23.86
CA LEU A 9 12.54 -57.63 24.86
C LEU A 9 13.83 -58.47 24.84
N ALA A 10 14.97 -57.86 24.52
CA ALA A 10 16.27 -58.46 24.71
C ALA A 10 16.98 -57.71 25.84
N ALA A 11 16.95 -58.27 27.05
CA ALA A 11 17.74 -57.80 28.17
C ALA A 11 19.17 -58.34 28.00
N VAL A 12 20.13 -57.46 27.72
CA VAL A 12 21.55 -57.78 27.73
C VAL A 12 22.13 -57.23 29.03
N LEU A 13 22.23 -58.09 30.04
CA LEU A 13 23.00 -57.84 31.26
C LEU A 13 24.47 -58.17 30.97
N LEU A 14 25.27 -57.15 30.67
CA LEU A 14 26.73 -57.25 30.79
C LEU A 14 27.15 -56.51 32.06
N ALA A 15 27.48 -57.27 33.10
CA ALA A 15 28.23 -56.80 34.25
C ALA A 15 29.72 -56.70 33.85
N GLY A 16 30.28 -55.49 33.93
CA GLY A 16 31.70 -55.24 33.72
C GLY A 16 32.11 -53.99 34.48
N ALA A 17 32.94 -54.16 35.51
CA ALA A 17 33.47 -53.09 36.33
C ALA A 17 34.44 -52.20 35.55
N GLY A 18 34.34 -50.88 35.69
CA GLY A 18 35.32 -49.95 35.16
C GLY A 18 34.85 -48.50 35.16
N MET A 19 35.41 -47.71 36.09
CA MET A 19 35.45 -46.24 36.12
C MET A 19 34.12 -45.47 36.07
N SER A 20 33.74 -44.91 37.23
CA SER A 20 32.68 -43.92 37.34
C SER A 20 33.05 -42.63 36.59
N VAL A 21 32.74 -42.57 35.30
CA VAL A 21 32.47 -41.28 34.65
C VAL A 21 31.08 -40.87 35.14
N ALA A 22 31.01 -39.76 35.89
CA ALA A 22 29.72 -39.17 36.21
C ALA A 22 29.06 -38.76 34.88
N GLN A 23 28.17 -39.61 34.37
CA GLN A 23 27.40 -39.31 33.18
C GLN A 23 26.45 -38.17 33.56
N ALA A 24 26.71 -36.96 33.05
CA ALA A 24 25.80 -35.84 33.19
C ALA A 24 24.46 -36.22 32.53
N GLY A 25 23.49 -36.60 33.35
CA GLY A 25 22.14 -36.92 32.94
C GLY A 25 21.25 -35.68 33.02
N VAL A 26 20.45 -35.45 31.98
CA VAL A 26 19.37 -34.47 32.04
C VAL A 26 18.26 -35.06 32.89
N ASN A 27 17.94 -34.44 34.03
CA ASN A 27 16.88 -34.88 34.94
C ASN A 27 15.59 -34.08 34.71
N GLY A 28 14.45 -34.79 34.63
CA GLY A 28 13.12 -34.21 34.44
C GLY A 28 12.48 -34.56 33.09
N SER A 29 11.18 -34.31 32.96
CA SER A 29 10.48 -34.42 31.67
C SER A 29 10.72 -33.15 30.86
N GLY A 30 11.23 -33.30 29.63
CA GLY A 30 11.31 -32.18 28.70
C GLY A 30 9.90 -31.66 28.39
N ILE A 31 9.71 -30.35 28.47
CA ILE A 31 8.48 -29.67 28.05
C ILE A 31 8.79 -28.92 26.76
N SER A 32 8.03 -29.20 25.71
CA SER A 32 8.21 -28.57 24.41
C SER A 32 7.66 -27.14 24.43
N ALA A 33 8.43 -26.21 23.87
CA ALA A 33 7.95 -24.87 23.52
C ALA A 33 8.01 -24.72 21.99
N THR A 34 6.96 -24.17 21.41
CA THR A 34 6.89 -23.86 19.98
C THR A 34 6.58 -22.38 19.80
N ALA A 35 7.20 -21.78 18.78
CA ALA A 35 6.87 -20.45 18.32
C ALA A 35 6.50 -20.52 16.84
N GLU A 36 5.49 -19.74 16.44
CA GLU A 36 5.16 -19.55 15.04
C GLU A 36 6.00 -18.39 14.48
N LEU A 37 6.72 -18.67 13.39
CA LEU A 37 7.47 -17.67 12.65
C LEU A 37 6.74 -17.39 11.34
N ALA A 38 6.03 -16.27 11.28
CA ALA A 38 5.32 -15.83 10.09
C ALA A 38 6.17 -14.82 9.29
N PHE A 39 6.36 -15.10 8.01
CA PHE A 39 6.95 -14.18 7.05
C PHE A 39 5.86 -13.76 6.06
N SER A 40 5.52 -12.48 6.03
CA SER A 40 4.55 -11.92 5.07
C SER A 40 5.24 -11.51 3.78
N ASN A 41 4.52 -11.56 2.67
CA ASN A 41 4.98 -10.96 1.42
C ASN A 41 5.17 -9.46 1.61
N ALA A 42 6.21 -8.88 1.00
CA ALA A 42 6.35 -7.43 0.95
C ALA A 42 5.18 -6.85 0.14
N THR A 43 4.40 -5.97 0.77
CA THR A 43 3.32 -5.22 0.10
C THR A 43 3.96 -4.15 -0.79
N ASN A 44 4.15 -4.47 -2.09
CA ASN A 44 4.57 -3.48 -3.06
C ASN A 44 3.34 -2.78 -3.63
N VAL A 45 3.26 -1.46 -3.39
CA VAL A 45 2.22 -0.60 -3.95
C VAL A 45 2.73 -0.02 -5.26
N SER A 46 1.99 -0.23 -6.34
CA SER A 46 2.17 0.48 -7.60
C SER A 46 1.18 1.63 -7.69
N ASN A 47 1.66 2.80 -8.12
CA ASN A 47 0.86 4.00 -8.37
C ASN A 47 1.27 4.57 -9.73
N ALA A 48 0.32 4.68 -10.64
CA ALA A 48 0.54 5.22 -11.98
C ALA A 48 -0.47 6.33 -12.27
N ILE A 49 -0.04 7.35 -13.03
CA ILE A 49 -0.88 8.47 -13.46
C ILE A 49 -0.95 8.46 -14.98
N THR A 50 -2.17 8.56 -15.52
CA THR A 50 -2.42 8.68 -16.95
C THR A 50 -3.10 10.01 -17.23
N ALA A 51 -2.46 10.85 -18.04
CA ALA A 51 -3.04 12.09 -18.55
C ALA A 51 -3.79 11.84 -19.89
N PRO A 52 -4.86 12.59 -20.18
CA PRO A 52 -5.52 12.53 -21.47
C PRO A 52 -4.68 13.23 -22.55
N ASN A 53 -4.82 12.79 -23.80
CA ASN A 53 -3.95 13.20 -24.91
C ASN A 53 -4.15 14.66 -25.38
N SER A 54 -5.14 15.39 -24.88
CA SER A 54 -5.55 16.68 -25.47
C SER A 54 -6.18 17.66 -24.48
N LEU A 55 -5.45 18.04 -23.43
CA LEU A 55 -5.83 19.17 -22.60
C LEU A 55 -5.71 20.47 -23.39
N THR A 56 -6.80 21.25 -23.46
CA THR A 56 -6.81 22.53 -24.17
C THR A 56 -6.58 23.67 -23.18
N ALA A 57 -5.64 24.57 -23.50
CA ALA A 57 -5.45 25.80 -22.76
C ALA A 57 -6.66 26.73 -22.96
N ARG A 58 -7.48 26.88 -21.91
CA ARG A 58 -8.63 27.81 -21.84
C ARG A 58 -9.21 27.81 -20.42
N LYS A 59 -10.25 28.61 -20.19
CA LYS A 59 -11.10 28.51 -19.01
C LYS A 59 -11.61 27.07 -18.89
N ASN A 60 -11.17 26.35 -17.87
CA ASN A 60 -11.57 24.97 -17.66
C ASN A 60 -13.00 24.91 -17.10
N ALA A 61 -13.75 23.88 -17.50
CA ALA A 61 -15.00 23.54 -16.84
C ALA A 61 -14.72 23.15 -15.38
N ALA A 62 -15.70 23.35 -14.50
CA ALA A 62 -15.57 23.00 -13.09
C ALA A 62 -15.20 21.53 -12.92
N ASN A 63 -14.17 21.26 -12.11
CA ASN A 63 -13.69 19.91 -11.77
C ASN A 63 -13.33 19.06 -12.99
N ASN A 64 -12.74 19.69 -14.01
CA ASN A 64 -12.28 18.96 -15.19
C ASN A 64 -11.22 17.93 -14.78
N VAL A 65 -11.44 16.66 -15.14
CA VAL A 65 -10.48 15.58 -14.87
C VAL A 65 -9.33 15.72 -15.85
N ILE A 66 -8.15 16.01 -15.31
CA ILE A 66 -6.94 16.23 -16.12
C ILE A 66 -5.97 15.05 -16.08
N ALA A 67 -6.17 14.12 -15.15
CA ALA A 67 -5.47 12.84 -15.11
C ALA A 67 -6.25 11.85 -14.25
N THR A 68 -6.03 10.57 -14.49
CA THR A 68 -6.52 9.48 -13.63
C THR A 68 -5.34 8.73 -13.07
N GLY A 69 -5.33 8.53 -11.76
CA GLY A 69 -4.38 7.66 -11.11
C GLY A 69 -4.95 6.27 -10.87
N SER A 70 -4.08 5.27 -10.86
CA SER A 70 -4.40 3.87 -10.56
C SER A 70 -3.42 3.30 -9.55
N ILE A 71 -3.95 2.68 -8.49
CA ILE A 71 -3.20 2.11 -7.38
C ILE A 71 -3.52 0.62 -7.27
N ARG A 72 -2.50 -0.21 -7.08
CA ARG A 72 -2.65 -1.64 -6.84
C ARG A 72 -1.50 -2.18 -5.99
N SER A 73 -1.82 -3.10 -5.08
CA SER A 73 -0.87 -3.94 -4.36
C SER A 73 -0.59 -5.25 -5.08
N SER A 74 0.65 -5.75 -5.00
CA SER A 74 1.07 -7.04 -5.55
C SER A 74 0.91 -8.22 -4.59
N ASP A 75 0.49 -8.00 -3.34
CA ASP A 75 0.42 -9.06 -2.31
C ASP A 75 -0.86 -9.93 -2.39
N GLY A 76 -1.78 -9.59 -3.31
CA GLY A 76 -2.99 -10.36 -3.55
C GLY A 76 -4.08 -10.18 -2.49
N LEU A 77 -3.94 -9.21 -1.59
CA LEU A 77 -4.93 -8.90 -0.56
C LEU A 77 -5.80 -7.70 -0.96
N ALA A 78 -6.93 -7.55 -0.27
CA ALA A 78 -7.76 -6.36 -0.33
C ALA A 78 -7.10 -5.23 0.47
N HIS A 79 -7.05 -4.03 -0.11
CA HIS A 79 -6.42 -2.86 0.51
C HIS A 79 -7.17 -1.59 0.19
N ALA A 80 -7.32 -0.74 1.19
CA ALA A 80 -7.55 0.68 0.98
C ALA A 80 -6.20 1.39 0.77
N TYR A 81 -6.23 2.54 0.11
CA TYR A 81 -5.03 3.32 -0.16
C TYR A 81 -5.21 4.77 0.25
N ALA A 82 -4.13 5.37 0.77
CA ALA A 82 -4.03 6.80 1.03
C ALA A 82 -3.13 7.41 -0.05
N VAL A 83 -3.64 8.40 -0.79
CA VAL A 83 -2.87 9.08 -1.84
C VAL A 83 -2.78 10.57 -1.57
N LYS A 84 -1.62 11.16 -1.84
CA LYS A 84 -1.39 12.61 -1.78
C LYS A 84 -0.52 13.07 -2.94
N PHE A 85 -0.46 14.38 -3.17
CA PHE A 85 0.54 14.94 -4.08
C PHE A 85 1.96 14.69 -3.57
N SER A 86 2.90 14.55 -4.50
CA SER A 86 4.30 14.32 -4.15
C SER A 86 4.89 15.51 -3.39
N PRO A 87 5.87 15.27 -2.48
CA PRO A 87 6.39 16.31 -1.58
C PRO A 87 7.16 17.43 -2.29
N ASP A 88 7.54 17.22 -3.55
CA ASP A 88 8.16 18.22 -4.44
C ASP A 88 7.15 19.23 -5.01
N ILE A 89 5.85 19.04 -4.77
CA ILE A 89 4.79 19.94 -5.22
C ILE A 89 4.32 20.83 -4.06
N ASP A 90 4.08 22.11 -4.35
CA ASP A 90 3.51 23.04 -3.40
C ASP A 90 2.10 22.59 -2.98
N THR A 91 1.94 22.20 -1.72
CA THR A 91 0.68 21.76 -1.12
C THR A 91 0.15 22.76 -0.10
N SER A 92 0.69 23.99 -0.06
CA SER A 92 0.27 25.01 0.91
C SER A 92 -1.18 25.47 0.71
N THR A 93 -1.75 25.23 -0.47
CA THR A 93 -3.16 25.48 -0.78
C THR A 93 -4.07 24.32 -0.38
N GLY A 94 -3.52 23.20 0.07
CA GLY A 94 -4.24 22.03 0.53
C GLY A 94 -4.96 22.26 1.86
N GLY A 95 -6.14 21.67 2.00
CA GLY A 95 -6.90 21.63 3.25
C GLY A 95 -7.32 20.21 3.61
N THR A 96 -7.86 20.03 4.81
CA THR A 96 -8.33 18.71 5.29
C THR A 96 -9.53 18.19 4.50
N SER A 97 -10.27 19.07 3.82
CA SER A 97 -11.46 18.73 3.04
C SER A 97 -11.16 18.27 1.61
N MET A 98 -10.02 18.63 1.02
CA MET A 98 -9.61 18.10 -0.29
C MET A 98 -8.11 18.32 -0.49
N PRO A 99 -7.30 17.25 -0.65
CA PRO A 99 -5.88 17.38 -0.93
C PRO A 99 -5.69 18.18 -2.21
N SER A 100 -5.04 19.32 -2.10
CA SER A 100 -4.84 20.26 -3.20
C SER A 100 -3.38 20.67 -3.29
N ALA A 101 -2.96 21.05 -4.49
CA ALA A 101 -1.59 21.45 -4.77
C ALA A 101 -1.52 22.48 -5.88
N VAL A 102 -0.46 23.26 -5.92
CA VAL A 102 -0.14 24.20 -7.00
C VAL A 102 1.06 23.67 -7.78
N VAL A 103 0.89 23.55 -9.09
CA VAL A 103 1.97 23.21 -10.03
C VAL A 103 2.32 24.41 -10.87
N SER A 104 3.62 24.60 -11.12
CA SER A 104 4.14 25.66 -11.98
C SER A 104 4.43 25.11 -13.38
N GLY A 105 4.30 25.97 -14.39
CA GLY A 105 4.64 25.66 -15.77
C GLY A 105 6.14 25.41 -15.92
N LYS A 106 6.48 24.45 -16.77
CA LYS A 106 7.87 24.12 -17.10
C LYS A 106 8.55 25.23 -17.89
N ASN A 107 7.81 25.90 -18.79
CA ASN A 107 8.37 26.93 -19.64
C ASN A 107 8.29 28.31 -18.99
N ASP A 108 7.26 28.58 -18.16
CA ASP A 108 7.14 29.80 -17.37
C ASP A 108 6.59 29.51 -15.96
N SER A 109 7.43 29.76 -14.94
CA SER A 109 7.08 29.57 -13.53
C SER A 109 5.99 30.50 -13.00
N ALA A 110 5.67 31.58 -13.72
CA ALA A 110 4.53 32.45 -13.40
C ALA A 110 3.19 31.77 -13.77
N ASN A 111 3.21 30.82 -14.71
CA ASN A 111 2.04 30.00 -15.02
C ASN A 111 1.81 29.01 -13.89
N LYS A 112 0.76 29.23 -13.10
CA LYS A 112 0.41 28.36 -11.98
C LYS A 112 -0.98 27.76 -12.17
N VAL A 113 -1.12 26.50 -11.78
CA VAL A 113 -2.39 25.77 -11.82
C VAL A 113 -2.60 25.09 -10.48
N THR A 114 -3.79 25.28 -9.90
CA THR A 114 -4.23 24.53 -8.72
C THR A 114 -4.87 23.23 -9.15
N LEU A 115 -4.47 22.14 -8.53
CA LEU A 115 -4.96 20.79 -8.73
C LEU A 115 -5.54 20.27 -7.42
N ALA A 116 -6.46 19.32 -7.53
CA ALA A 116 -6.99 18.61 -6.38
C ALA A 116 -7.14 17.11 -6.68
N LEU A 117 -7.02 16.30 -5.64
CA LEU A 117 -7.30 14.87 -5.69
C LEU A 117 -8.77 14.62 -5.38
N ASN A 118 -9.41 13.76 -6.16
CA ASN A 118 -10.80 13.38 -5.98
C ASN A 118 -11.00 11.88 -6.24
N GLY A 119 -12.07 11.30 -5.69
CA GLY A 119 -12.52 9.97 -6.10
C GLY A 119 -12.97 9.94 -7.56
N VAL A 120 -12.84 8.79 -8.22
CA VAL A 120 -13.54 8.58 -9.50
C VAL A 120 -15.03 8.47 -9.22
N ALA A 121 -15.89 8.88 -10.16
CA ALA A 121 -17.35 8.87 -9.97
C ALA A 121 -17.94 7.48 -9.59
N SER A 122 -17.26 6.39 -9.96
CA SER A 122 -17.64 5.02 -9.61
C SER A 122 -17.20 4.58 -8.21
N ASP A 123 -16.34 5.34 -7.54
CA ASP A 123 -15.83 5.03 -6.21
C ASP A 123 -16.45 5.98 -5.18
N SER A 124 -17.66 5.64 -4.74
CA SER A 124 -18.40 6.37 -3.72
C SER A 124 -17.76 6.32 -2.33
N SER A 125 -16.68 5.56 -2.16
CA SER A 125 -15.97 5.36 -0.89
C SER A 125 -14.82 6.34 -0.67
N ALA A 126 -14.48 7.14 -1.69
CA ALA A 126 -13.36 8.07 -1.60
C ALA A 126 -13.61 9.15 -0.54
N MET A 127 -12.68 9.32 0.40
CA MET A 127 -12.80 10.32 1.47
C MET A 127 -11.50 11.09 1.70
N PRO A 128 -11.55 12.43 1.82
CA PRO A 128 -10.39 13.22 2.22
C PRO A 128 -10.16 13.08 3.73
N LYS A 129 -8.90 12.86 4.15
CA LYS A 129 -8.50 12.75 5.55
C LYS A 129 -7.03 13.16 5.72
N ASP A 130 -6.76 14.10 6.62
CA ASP A 130 -5.40 14.51 7.02
C ASP A 130 -4.46 14.87 5.84
N GLY A 131 -4.98 15.49 4.79
CA GLY A 131 -4.20 15.85 3.59
C GLY A 131 -4.00 14.71 2.60
N TYR A 132 -4.62 13.56 2.84
CA TYR A 132 -4.70 12.42 1.92
C TYR A 132 -6.11 12.28 1.35
N LEU A 133 -6.20 11.67 0.18
CA LEU A 133 -7.43 11.09 -0.34
C LEU A 133 -7.36 9.59 -0.08
N ILE A 134 -8.29 9.08 0.72
CA ILE A 134 -8.45 7.65 0.98
C ILE A 134 -9.37 7.09 -0.10
N VAL A 135 -8.96 5.98 -0.73
CA VAL A 135 -9.71 5.31 -1.81
C VAL A 135 -9.70 3.80 -1.62
N GLY A 136 -10.67 3.10 -2.23
CA GLY A 136 -10.75 1.63 -2.15
C GLY A 136 -11.21 1.09 -0.80
N LEU A 137 -12.01 1.83 -0.04
CA LEU A 137 -12.62 1.35 1.20
C LEU A 137 -13.71 0.33 0.82
N GLY A 138 -13.34 -0.94 0.80
CA GLY A 138 -14.17 -2.04 0.30
C GLY A 138 -13.66 -2.66 -1.01
N SER A 139 -12.42 -2.36 -1.40
CA SER A 139 -11.78 -3.04 -2.54
C SER A 139 -11.66 -4.54 -2.27
N THR A 140 -11.61 -5.31 -3.35
CA THR A 140 -11.41 -6.74 -3.34
C THR A 140 -9.94 -7.08 -3.58
N ALA A 141 -9.57 -8.33 -3.31
CA ALA A 141 -8.23 -8.84 -3.58
C ALA A 141 -7.83 -8.63 -5.05
N ASN A 142 -6.62 -8.12 -5.29
CA ASN A 142 -6.08 -7.79 -6.62
C ASN A 142 -6.79 -6.65 -7.39
N GLU A 143 -7.71 -5.92 -6.75
CA GLU A 143 -8.39 -4.82 -7.40
C GLU A 143 -7.45 -3.64 -7.68
N THR A 144 -7.64 -3.00 -8.83
CA THR A 144 -6.97 -1.74 -9.17
C THR A 144 -7.90 -0.59 -8.83
N VAL A 145 -7.56 0.14 -7.77
CA VAL A 145 -8.31 1.29 -7.27
C VAL A 145 -7.91 2.53 -8.08
N LYS A 146 -8.88 3.41 -8.37
CA LYS A 146 -8.63 4.62 -9.17
C LYS A 146 -8.97 5.88 -8.42
N TYR A 147 -8.27 6.96 -8.74
CA TYR A 147 -8.57 8.31 -8.29
C TYR A 147 -8.41 9.29 -9.45
N SER A 148 -8.95 10.49 -9.31
CA SER A 148 -8.88 11.55 -10.31
C SER A 148 -8.05 12.72 -9.80
N ILE A 149 -7.30 13.32 -10.72
CA ILE A 149 -6.67 14.63 -10.53
C ILE A 149 -7.53 15.62 -11.30
N VAL A 150 -8.13 16.55 -10.57
CA VAL A 150 -9.07 17.52 -11.14
C VAL A 150 -8.49 18.92 -11.05
N MET A 151 -8.94 19.76 -11.97
CA MET A 151 -8.75 21.19 -11.89
C MET A 151 -10.00 21.86 -11.29
N PRO A 152 -9.89 22.48 -10.10
CA PRO A 152 -10.98 23.27 -9.52
C PRO A 152 -11.50 24.35 -10.47
N ALA A 153 -12.78 24.67 -10.32
CA ALA A 153 -13.47 25.68 -11.12
C ALA A 153 -12.83 27.08 -11.04
N GLY A 154 -13.03 27.88 -12.08
CA GLY A 154 -12.66 29.30 -12.07
C GLY A 154 -11.21 29.61 -12.47
N GLN A 155 -10.43 28.59 -12.83
CA GLN A 155 -9.05 28.78 -13.26
C GLN A 155 -8.93 28.92 -14.79
N THR A 156 -8.12 29.87 -15.22
CA THR A 156 -7.67 30.01 -16.61
C THR A 156 -6.25 29.47 -16.69
N VAL A 157 -6.01 28.51 -17.59
CA VAL A 157 -4.73 27.83 -17.72
C VAL A 157 -3.99 28.36 -18.93
N ALA A 158 -2.78 28.86 -18.72
CA ALA A 158 -1.88 29.22 -19.80
C ALA A 158 -1.37 27.96 -20.52
N ALA A 159 -1.10 28.07 -21.82
CA ALA A 159 -0.49 27.00 -22.60
C ALA A 159 0.94 26.78 -22.10
N ASP A 160 1.15 25.70 -21.34
CA ASP A 160 2.43 25.29 -20.80
C ASP A 160 2.40 23.77 -20.53
N THR A 161 3.54 23.20 -20.13
CA THR A 161 3.65 21.83 -19.63
C THR A 161 3.72 21.87 -18.11
N TYR A 162 2.84 21.13 -17.44
CA TYR A 162 2.78 21.05 -15.98
C TYR A 162 3.08 19.62 -15.54
N THR A 163 4.05 19.43 -14.65
CA THR A 163 4.38 18.12 -14.10
C THR A 163 3.58 17.87 -12.84
N VAL A 164 2.94 16.70 -12.76
CA VAL A 164 2.16 16.26 -11.61
C VAL A 164 2.70 14.92 -11.14
N GLY A 165 2.86 14.80 -9.82
CA GLY A 165 3.29 13.59 -9.14
C GLY A 165 2.40 13.33 -7.93
N THR A 166 2.19 12.05 -7.64
CA THR A 166 1.49 11.60 -6.44
C THR A 166 2.25 10.45 -5.79
N VAL A 167 2.04 10.30 -4.48
CA VAL A 167 2.54 9.16 -3.71
C VAL A 167 1.36 8.47 -3.05
N ALA A 168 1.36 7.13 -3.10
CA ALA A 168 0.33 6.28 -2.52
C ALA A 168 0.92 5.34 -1.47
N TYR A 169 0.12 5.05 -0.45
CA TYR A 169 0.43 4.11 0.63
C TYR A 169 -0.77 3.18 0.83
N THR A 170 -0.56 2.01 1.41
CA THR A 170 -1.66 1.25 1.98
C THR A 170 -2.25 2.01 3.17
N TYR A 171 -3.57 1.94 3.32
CA TYR A 171 -4.30 2.58 4.41
C TYR A 171 -4.90 1.52 5.32
N THR A 172 -4.66 1.67 6.63
CA THR A 172 -5.31 0.89 7.68
C THR A 172 -6.00 1.87 8.61
N ALA A 173 -7.29 1.63 8.87
CA ALA A 173 -8.11 2.48 9.72
C ALA A 173 -7.83 2.27 11.20
#